data_AF-F8F105-F1
#
_entry.id   AF-F8F105-F1
#
_cell.length_a   1.000
_cell.length_b   1.000
_cell.length_c   1.000
_cell.angle_alpha   90.00
_cell.angle_beta   90.00
_cell.angle_gamma   90.00
#
_symmetry.space_group_name_H-M   'P 1'
#
loop_
_entity.id
_entity.type
_entity.pdbx_description
1 polymer ?
#
loop_
_entity_poly.entity_id
_entity_poly.type
_entity_poly.pdbx_seq_one_letter_code
_entity_poly.pdbx_strand_id
1 'polypeptide(L)' 'MDIKDFKAGTYKKGFEYQYFLPEKINHTFFWTDEGINDLLEKASLGYQRNRVFVFDEYMRLF' A
#
# COMPACT_ATOMS: atom_id res chain seq x y z
N MET A 1 -5.93 13.19 -2.90
CA MET A 1 -5.47 12.82 -4.24
C MET A 1 -6.15 11.52 -4.59
N ASP A 2 -6.74 11.40 -5.79
CA ASP A 2 -7.23 10.11 -6.25
C ASP A 2 -6.02 9.18 -6.42
N ILE A 3 -6.06 8.03 -5.78
CA ILE A 3 -4.99 7.04 -5.88
C ILE A 3 -4.74 6.61 -7.32
N LYS A 4 -5.77 6.64 -8.19
CA LYS A 4 -5.66 6.28 -9.61
C LYS A 4 -4.72 7.20 -10.38
N ASP A 5 -4.64 8.46 -9.96
CA ASP A 5 -3.80 9.48 -10.61
C ASP A 5 -2.46 9.68 -9.88
N PHE A 6 -2.22 8.95 -8.78
CA PHE A 6 -0.99 9.11 -8.01
C PHE A 6 0.23 8.66 -8.82
N LYS A 7 1.20 9.57 -8.92
CA LYS A 7 2.50 9.30 -9.52
C LYS A 7 3.57 9.50 -8.44
N ALA A 8 4.40 8.47 -8.23
CA ALA A 8 5.44 8.51 -7.20
C ALA A 8 6.52 9.59 -7.43
N GLY A 9 6.61 10.12 -8.65
CA GLY A 9 7.60 11.11 -9.03
C GLY A 9 7.82 11.16 -10.54
N THR A 10 8.82 11.93 -10.95
CA THR A 10 9.20 12.07 -12.37
C THR A 10 10.68 11.85 -12.53
N TYR A 11 11.07 11.17 -13.61
CA TYR A 11 12.46 11.12 -14.02
C TYR A 11 12.83 12.40 -14.75
N LYS A 12 13.88 13.07 -14.27
CA LYS A 12 14.44 14.25 -14.91
C LYS A 12 15.85 13.94 -15.39
N LYS A 13 16.16 14.35 -16.62
CA LYS A 13 17.54 14.33 -17.13
C LYS A 13 18.25 15.60 -16.69
N GLY A 14 19.38 15.43 -16.01
CA GLY A 14 20.41 16.44 -15.84
C GLY A 14 21.44 16.36 -16.97
N PHE A 15 22.51 17.15 -16.87
CA PHE A 15 23.65 17.04 -17.76
C PHE A 15 24.32 15.68 -17.52
N GLU A 16 24.36 14.83 -18.54
CA GLU A 16 24.97 13.48 -18.55
C GLU A 16 24.33 12.39 -17.65
N TYR A 17 23.40 12.71 -16.75
CA TYR A 17 22.74 11.71 -15.90
C TYR A 17 21.23 11.92 -15.76
N GLN A 18 20.50 10.85 -15.39
CA GLN A 18 19.07 10.88 -15.12
C GLN A 18 18.83 10.56 -13.65
N TYR A 19 17.99 11.35 -12.99
CA TYR A 19 17.65 11.17 -11.58
C TYR A 19 16.12 11.11 -11.40
N PHE A 20 15.70 10.33 -10.41
CA PHE A 20 14.30 10.25 -10.01
C PHE A 20 14.01 11.37 -9.01
N LEU A 21 13.06 12.24 -9.33
CA LEU A 21 12.57 13.28 -8.43
C LEU A 21 11.23 12.82 -7.84
N PRO A 22 11.19 12.45 -6.55
CA PRO A 22 9.96 12.02 -5.90
C PRO A 22 8.97 13.17 -5.77
N GLU A 23 7.68 12.85 -5.89
CA GLU A 23 6.60 13.80 -5.62
C GLU A 23 6.34 13.92 -4.11
N LYS A 24 5.73 15.03 -3.66
CA LYS A 24 5.42 15.23 -2.24
C LYS A 24 4.40 14.18 -1.78
N ILE A 25 4.85 13.24 -0.97
CA ILE A 25 4.08 12.08 -0.47
C ILE A 25 3.01 12.49 0.56
N ASN A 26 3.17 13.63 1.23
CA ASN A 26 2.28 14.07 2.30
C ASN A 26 1.00 14.74 1.77
N HIS A 27 0.09 13.93 1.23
CA HIS A 27 -1.27 14.35 0.92
C HIS A 27 -2.26 13.24 1.30
N THR A 28 -3.48 13.63 1.66
CA THR A 28 -4.55 12.67 1.96
C THR A 28 -4.97 11.97 0.68
N PHE A 29 -4.89 10.64 0.66
CA PHE A 29 -5.35 9.80 -0.43
C PHE A 29 -6.83 9.47 -0.26
N PHE A 30 -7.56 9.46 -1.36
CA PHE A 30 -8.93 8.96 -1.42
C PHE A 30 -9.07 8.08 -2.66
N TRP A 31 -9.95 7.09 -2.60
CA TRP A 31 -10.34 6.28 -3.74
C TRP A 31 -11.87 6.28 -3.83
N THR A 32 -12.38 6.30 -5.06
CA THR A 32 -13.84 6.34 -5.35
C THR A 32 -14.38 4.97 -5.75
N ASP A 33 -13.52 3.96 -5.84
CA ASP A 33 -13.85 2.64 -6.37
C ASP A 33 -14.34 1.69 -5.26
N GLU A 34 -15.58 1.22 -5.38
CA GLU A 34 -16.19 0.30 -4.41
C GLU A 34 -15.48 -1.06 -4.36
N GLY A 35 -14.90 -1.53 -5.48
CA GLY A 35 -14.18 -2.80 -5.53
C GLY A 35 -12.87 -2.78 -4.72
N ILE A 36 -12.25 -1.60 -4.55
CA ILE A 36 -11.04 -1.44 -3.73
C ILE A 36 -11.38 -1.59 -2.24
N ASN A 37 -12.53 -1.09 -1.80
CA ASN A 37 -13.00 -1.27 -0.43
C ASN A 37 -13.22 -2.75 -0.11
N ASP A 38 -13.90 -3.49 -0.99
CA ASP A 38 -14.14 -4.92 -0.81
C ASP A 38 -12.84 -5.72 -0.68
N LEU A 39 -11.83 -5.38 -1.49
CA LEU A 39 -10.52 -6.02 -1.44
C LEU A 39 -9.76 -5.67 -0.16
N LEU A 40 -9.82 -4.42 0.29
CA LEU A 40 -9.22 -3.96 1.55
C LEU A 40 -9.86 -4.63 2.77
N GLU A 41 -11.18 -4.77 2.78
CA GLU A 41 -11.91 -5.47 3.84
C GLU A 41 -11.51 -6.94 3.89
N LYS A 42 -11.49 -7.62 2.73
CA LYS A 42 -11.04 -9.03 2.64
C LYS A 42 -9.61 -9.21 3.11
N ALA A 43 -8.68 -8.33 2.68
CA ALA A 43 -7.29 -8.36 3.11
C ALA A 43 -7.16 -8.12 4.62
N SER A 44 -7.91 -7.17 5.16
CA SER A 44 -7.91 -6.84 6.60
C SER A 44 -8.44 -8.01 7.45
N LEU A 45 -9.54 -8.63 7.01
CA LEU A 45 -10.09 -9.82 7.65
C LEU A 45 -9.13 -11.02 7.54
N GLY A 46 -8.51 -11.23 6.37
CA GLY A 46 -7.49 -12.26 6.17
C GLY A 46 -6.28 -12.08 7.08
N TYR A 47 -5.78 -10.86 7.22
CA TYR A 47 -4.66 -10.53 8.10
C TYR A 47 -4.99 -10.76 9.59
N GLN A 48 -6.21 -10.41 10.02
CA GLN A 48 -6.70 -10.74 11.37
C GLN A 48 -6.77 -12.25 11.59
N ARG A 49 -7.29 -13.01 10.62
CA ARG A 49 -7.34 -14.47 10.68
C ARG A 49 -5.94 -15.08 10.76
N ASN A 50 -5.01 -14.67 9.91
CA ASN A 50 -3.62 -15.15 9.95
C ASN A 50 -2.96 -14.88 11.30
N ARG A 51 -3.20 -13.72 11.93
CA ARG A 51 -2.69 -13.44 13.27
C ARG A 51 -3.21 -14.42 14.33
N VAL A 52 -4.48 -14.82 14.26
CA VAL A 52 -5.06 -15.80 15.18
C VAL A 52 -4.51 -17.21 14.91
N PHE A 53 -4.41 -17.62 13.65
CA PHE A 53 -3.87 -18.94 13.28
C PHE A 53 -2.40 -19.11 13.67
N VAL A 54 -1.58 -18.10 13.37
CA VAL A 54 -0.16 -18.10 13.73
C VAL A 54 -0.01 -18.14 15.25
N PHE A 55 -0.84 -17.40 16.00
CA PHE A 55 -0.80 -17.44 17.46
C PHE A 55 -1.20 -18.81 18.03
N ASP A 56 -2.24 -19.46 17.49
CA ASP A 56 -2.63 -20.83 17.92
C ASP A 56 -1.49 -21.83 17.67
N GLU A 57 -0.82 -21.76 16.53
CA GLU A 57 0.34 -22.60 16.21
C GLU A 57 1.53 -22.33 17.15
N TYR A 58 1.81 -21.06 17.45
CA TYR A 58 2.83 -20.69 18.44
C TYR A 58 2.55 -21.25 19.84
N MET A 59 1.29 -21.24 20.29
CA MET A 59 0.93 -21.73 21.63
C MET A 59 1.00 -23.25 21.75
N ARG A 60 0.91 -24.01 20.64
CA ARG A 60 1.08 -25.47 20.63
C ARG A 60 2.54 -25.94 20.73
N LEU A 61 3.50 -25.02 20.58
CA LEU A 61 4.93 -25.32 20.71
C LEU A 61 5.43 -25.29 22.17
N PHE A 62 4.59 -24.88 23.12
CA PHE A 62 4.84 -24.86 24.55
C PHE A 62 3.96 -25.88 25.27
#